data_AF-A0A9Y1BM79-F1
#
_entry.id   AF-A0A9Y1BM79-F1
#
_cell.length_a   1.000
_cell.length_b   1.000
_cell.length_c   1.000
_cell.angle_alpha   90.00
_cell.angle_beta   90.00
_cell.angle_gamma   90.00
#
_symmetry.space_group_name_H-M   'P 1'
#
loop_
_entity.id
_entity.type
_entity.pdbx_description
1 polymer ?
#
loop_
_entity_poly.entity_id
_entity_poly.type
_entity_poly.pdbx_seq_one_letter_code
_entity_poly.pdbx_strand_id
1 'polypeptide(L)' 'MISLKYLENNNIETRPIMAGDIIEHPAMHYYNWKQVRTLENSSKIIKNVFFVGNHSSIKQKEREYIMDVMKSFLEKNT' A
#
# COMPACT_ATOMS: atom_id res chain seq x y z
N MET A 1 -10.71 6.29 0.63
CA MET A 1 -9.48 5.47 0.49
C MET A 1 -9.90 4.10 -0.03
N ILE A 2 -9.14 3.51 -0.96
CA ILE A 2 -9.48 2.18 -1.50
C ILE A 2 -9.32 1.13 -0.38
N SER A 3 -10.31 0.27 -0.22
CA SER A 3 -10.27 -0.81 0.78
C SER A 3 -9.43 -1.98 0.28
N LEU A 4 -8.38 -2.36 1.03
CA LEU A 4 -7.54 -3.51 0.69
C LEU A 4 -8.33 -4.81 0.67
N LYS A 5 -9.27 -4.98 1.60
CA LYS A 5 -10.18 -6.13 1.64
C LYS A 5 -11.06 -6.22 0.39
N TYR A 6 -11.46 -5.08 -0.18
CA TYR A 6 -12.22 -5.07 -1.42
C TYR A 6 -11.37 -5.57 -2.61
N LEU A 7 -10.10 -5.14 -2.69
CA LEU A 7 -9.18 -5.60 -3.72
C LEU A 7 -8.88 -7.10 -3.57
N GLU A 8 -8.64 -7.56 -2.35
CA GLU A 8 -8.39 -8.98 -2.04
C GLU A 8 -9.59 -9.87 -2.41
N ASN A 9 -10.82 -9.45 -2.08
CA ASN A 9 -12.05 -10.15 -2.50
C ASN A 9 -12.25 -10.20 -4.02
N ASN A 10 -11.58 -9.32 -4.78
CA ASN A 10 -11.54 -9.33 -6.25
C ASN A 10 -10.26 -10.00 -6.78
N ASN A 11 -9.60 -10.84 -5.98
CA ASN A 11 -8.38 -11.56 -6.37
C ASN A 11 -7.21 -10.64 -6.78
N ILE A 12 -7.18 -9.40 -6.27
CA ILE A 12 -6.07 -8.47 -6.46
C ILE A 12 -5.24 -8.47 -5.18
N GLU A 13 -4.08 -9.12 -5.24
CA GLU A 13 -3.12 -9.08 -4.14
C GLU A 13 -2.49 -7.70 -4.00
N THR A 14 -2.36 -7.24 -2.76
CA THR A 14 -1.68 -5.99 -2.42
C THR A 14 -0.54 -6.23 -1.44
N ARG A 15 0.41 -5.30 -1.39
CA ARG A 15 1.51 -5.32 -0.42
C ARG A 15 1.63 -3.95 0.26
N PRO A 16 1.87 -3.89 1.58
CA PRO A 16 2.22 -2.63 2.23
C PRO A 16 3.57 -2.10 1.73
N ILE A 17 3.87 -0.83 2.00
CA ILE A 17 5.19 -0.27 1.69
C ILE A 17 6.25 -0.88 2.60
N MET A 18 7.13 -1.69 2.00
CA MET A 18 8.41 -2.15 2.55
C MET A 18 8.37 -2.43 4.06
N ALA A 19 9.20 -1.74 4.85
CA ALA A 19 9.32 -1.94 6.29
C ALA A 19 8.28 -1.16 7.12
N GLY A 20 7.29 -0.54 6.48
CA GLY A 20 6.42 0.42 7.15
C GLY A 20 7.20 1.67 7.58
N ASP A 21 6.75 2.30 8.66
CA ASP A 21 7.51 3.40 9.30
C ASP A 21 8.67 2.79 10.07
N ILE A 22 9.89 3.00 9.57
CA ILE A 22 11.06 2.31 10.12
C ILE A 22 11.22 2.60 11.60
N ILE A 23 10.87 3.80 12.08
CA ILE A 23 10.97 4.18 13.49
C ILE A 23 9.99 3.40 14.39
N GLU A 24 8.88 2.91 13.85
CA GLU A 24 7.86 2.11 14.54
C GLU A 24 8.17 0.61 14.46
N HIS A 25 9.18 0.21 13.68
CA HIS A 25 9.54 -1.19 13.54
C HIS A 25 10.14 -1.71 14.85
N PRO A 26 9.69 -2.88 15.38
CA PRO A 26 10.16 -3.40 16.68
C PRO A 26 11.68 -3.56 16.79
N ALA A 27 12.37 -3.76 15.66
CA ALA A 27 13.82 -3.86 15.61
C ALA A 27 14.53 -2.58 16.07
N MET A 28 13.91 -1.40 15.94
CA MET A 28 14.51 -0.13 16.35
C MET A 28 14.74 -0.02 17.86
N HIS A 29 14.09 -0.86 18.66
CA HIS A 29 14.36 -0.96 20.10
C HIS A 29 15.78 -1.46 20.41
N TYR A 30 16.47 -2.09 19.45
CA TYR A 30 17.80 -2.66 19.62
C TYR A 30 18.93 -1.78 19.10
N TYR A 31 18.64 -0.62 18.50
CA TYR A 31 19.64 0.26 17.89
C TYR A 31 19.65 1.63 18.58
N ASN A 32 20.81 2.28 18.60
CA ASN A 32 20.90 3.67 19.00
C ASN A 32 20.61 4.58 17.79
N TRP A 33 19.56 5.37 17.86
CA TRP A 33 19.13 6.26 16.78
C TRP A 33 18.51 7.54 17.33
N LYS A 34 18.34 8.54 16.45
CA LYS A 34 17.73 9.81 16.82
C LYS A 34 16.78 10.29 15.73
N GLN A 35 15.60 10.72 16.13
CA GLN A 35 14.71 11.52 15.29
C GLN A 35 15.06 13.00 15.42
N VAL A 36 15.34 13.66 14.29
CA VAL A 36 15.67 15.11 14.29
C VAL A 36 14.41 15.97 14.12
N ARG A 37 13.39 15.47 13.40
CA ARG A 37 12.12 16.14 13.12
C ARG A 37 10.99 15.13 12.98
N THR A 38 9.74 15.60 12.94
CA THR A 38 8.58 14.75 12.65
C THR A 38 8.72 14.10 11.27
N LEU A 39 8.30 12.84 11.15
CA LEU A 39 8.28 12.10 9.90
C LEU A 39 6.86 12.02 9.31
N GLU A 40 6.12 13.13 9.34
CA GLU A 40 4.69 13.15 9.01
C GLU A 40 4.37 12.57 7.63
N ASN A 41 5.22 12.82 6.65
CA ASN A 41 5.04 12.26 5.30
C ASN A 41 5.27 10.76 5.28
N SER A 42 6.27 10.24 6.01
CA SER A 42 6.47 8.80 6.16
C SER A 42 5.24 8.18 6.80
N SER A 43 4.80 8.70 7.96
CA SER A 43 3.62 8.16 8.64
C SER A 43 2.34 8.25 7.80
N LYS A 44 2.18 9.29 6.96
CA LYS A 44 1.08 9.39 5.98
C LYS A 44 1.22 8.34 4.87
N ILE A 45 2.40 8.15 4.30
CA ILE A 45 2.65 7.20 3.22
C ILE A 45 2.32 5.78 3.68
N ILE A 46 2.82 5.38 4.85
CA ILE A 46 2.68 4.01 5.36
C ILE A 46 1.22 3.65 5.69
N LYS A 47 0.41 4.63 6.11
CA LYS A 47 -1.02 4.42 6.41
C LYS A 47 -1.91 4.38 5.16
N ASN A 48 -1.48 5.00 4.06
CA ASN A 48 -2.36 5.30 2.92
C ASN A 48 -1.92 4.65 1.60
N VAL A 49 -0.71 4.10 1.52
CA VAL A 49 -0.11 3.62 0.28
C VAL A 49 0.17 2.12 0.36
N PHE A 50 -0.04 1.45 -0.77
CA PHE A 50 0.21 0.04 -0.99
C PHE A 50 0.69 -0.18 -2.42
N PHE A 51 1.27 -1.34 -2.69
CA PHE A 51 1.66 -1.80 -4.02
C PHE A 51 0.66 -2.82 -4.57
N VAL A 52 0.55 -2.83 -5.89
CA VAL A 52 -0.02 -3.93 -6.67
C VAL A 52 1.08 -4.57 -7.51
N GLY A 53 0.88 -5.81 -7.95
CA GLY A 53 1.85 -6.49 -8.79
C GLY A 53 2.14 -5.71 -10.09
N ASN A 54 3.41 -5.64 -10.48
CA ASN A 54 3.85 -5.06 -11.76
C ASN A 54 5.06 -5.80 -12.37
N HIS A 55 5.15 -7.12 -12.17
CA HIS A 55 6.19 -7.93 -12.78
C HIS A 55 5.89 -8.22 -14.26
N SER A 56 6.89 -8.71 -14.99
CA SER A 56 6.82 -8.91 -16.45
C SER A 56 5.71 -9.86 -16.93
N SER A 57 5.18 -10.73 -16.06
CA SER A 57 4.08 -11.64 -16.41
C SER A 57 2.71 -10.96 -16.34
N ILE A 58 2.58 -9.79 -15.72
CA ILE A 58 1.33 -9.02 -15.69
C ILE A 58 1.16 -8.32 -17.03
N LYS A 59 0.18 -8.77 -17.80
CA LYS A 59 -0.08 -8.26 -19.14
C LYS A 59 -1.18 -7.20 -19.08
N GLN A 60 -1.59 -6.74 -20.25
CA GLN A 60 -2.53 -5.64 -20.38
C GLN A 60 -3.88 -5.97 -19.73
N LYS A 61 -4.40 -7.18 -19.93
CA LYS A 61 -5.69 -7.61 -19.39
C LYS A 61 -5.75 -7.54 -17.87
N GLU A 62 -4.68 -7.97 -17.18
CA GLU A 62 -4.62 -7.93 -15.72
C GLU A 62 -4.55 -6.48 -15.22
N ARG A 63 -3.82 -5.59 -15.91
CA ARG A 63 -3.77 -4.16 -15.56
C ARG A 63 -5.12 -3.47 -15.76
N GLU A 64 -5.81 -3.78 -16.85
CA GLU A 64 -7.17 -3.27 -17.12
C GLU A 64 -8.14 -3.75 -16.05
N TYR A 65 -8.10 -5.03 -15.68
CA TYR A 65 -8.91 -5.58 -14.60
C TYR A 65 -8.69 -4.85 -13.27
N ILE A 66 -7.43 -4.61 -12.88
CA ILE A 66 -7.12 -3.87 -11.65
C ILE A 66 -7.73 -2.46 -11.70
N MET A 67 -7.59 -1.77 -12.84
CA MET A 67 -8.16 -0.43 -13.02
C MET A 67 -9.68 -0.41 -12.93
N ASP A 68 -10.36 -1.39 -13.53
CA ASP A 68 -11.81 -1.47 -13.54
C ASP A 68 -12.39 -1.79 -12.16
N VAL A 69 -11.72 -2.67 -11.40
CA VAL A 69 -12.08 -2.95 -10.01
C VAL A 69 -11.89 -1.70 -9.14
N MET A 70 -10.79 -0.96 -9.32
CA MET A 70 -10.56 0.30 -8.59
C MET A 70 -11.60 1.37 -8.92
N LYS A 71 -11.95 1.56 -10.20
CA LYS A 71 -13.01 2.49 -10.61
C LYS A 71 -14.36 2.10 -10.02
N SER A 72 -14.73 0.82 -10.12
CA SER A 72 -15.97 0.30 -9.55
C SER A 72 -16.07 0.52 -8.04
N PHE A 73 -14.95 0.42 -7.32
CA PHE A 73 -14.92 0.75 -5.89
C PHE A 73 -15.23 2.23 -5.65
N LEU A 74 -14.56 3.13 -6.38
CA LEU A 74 -14.71 4.57 -6.21
C LEU A 74 -16.13 5.03 -6.56
N GLU A 75 -16.70 4.53 -7.65
CA GLU A 75 -18.07 4.87 -8.09
C GLU A 75 -19.14 4.42 -7.09
N LYS A 76 -18.99 3.24 -6.47
CA LYS A 76 -19.94 2.74 -5.45
C LYS A 76 -19.85 3.45 -4.10
N ASN A 77 -18.74 4.15 -3.85
CA ASN A 77 -18.43 4.79 -2.57
C ASN A 77 -18.25 6.31 -2.70
N THR A 78 -18.76 6.88 -3.79
CA THR A 78 -18.99 8.32 -3.97
C THR A 78 -20.46 8.62 -3.70
#